data_AF-A0A7S0XDI5-F1
#
_entry.id   AF-A0A7S0XDI5-F1
#
_cell.length_a   1.000
_cell.length_b   1.000
_cell.length_c   1.000
_cell.angle_alpha   90.00
_cell.angle_beta   90.00
_cell.angle_gamma   90.00
#
_symmetry.space_group_name_H-M   'P 1'
#
loop_
_entity.id
_entity.type
_entity.pdbx_description
1 polymer ?
#
loop_
_entity_poly.entity_id
_entity_poly.type
_entity_poly.pdbx_seq_one_letter_code
_entity_poly.pdbx_strand_id
1 'polypeptide(L)'
;VFFPPQIKNDVINKGYYGIHGPTIMEETLAYAPPEVLLSIDSDNAIPYDPIYKKSYDVWSIGIVFLEMILGTSNVFDVDQRSSSIISKKIKMYYNKYNNRRKKRNKSKQDSKHKYENISVSNDQSTSNEDFEEEQPIMNERYLLLIIALVDYCIYEPDSQSIESKEYINENSLFYNNLITCSIENFQRAILKRDPLGIGYNDKWGLDLLYRLLKFNPKDRISLKEALNHAYFHGPYYSAIDSTEFALYDEMIRYDHMIDSRSFITNK
;
A
#
# COMPACT_ATOMS: atom_id res chain seq x y z
N VAL A 1 -33.17 37.23 7.01
CA VAL A 1 -32.87 35.78 6.97
C VAL A 1 -33.47 35.23 5.70
N PHE A 2 -32.66 35.07 4.66
CA PHE A 2 -33.07 34.47 3.39
C PHE A 2 -32.85 32.97 3.51
N PHE A 3 -33.92 32.18 3.47
CA PHE A 3 -33.81 30.73 3.27
C PHE A 3 -33.73 30.46 1.77
N PRO A 4 -32.74 29.69 1.29
CA PRO A 4 -32.68 29.31 -0.12
C PRO A 4 -33.78 28.29 -0.46
N PRO A 5 -34.19 28.17 -1.74
CA PRO A 5 -35.30 27.33 -2.14
C PRO A 5 -34.93 25.84 -2.05
N GLN A 6 -35.91 25.04 -1.64
CA GLN A 6 -35.88 23.57 -1.62
C GLN A 6 -35.45 23.03 -3.00
N ILE A 7 -34.25 22.46 -3.07
CA ILE A 7 -33.72 21.84 -4.30
C ILE A 7 -34.49 20.54 -4.55
N LYS A 8 -35.04 20.42 -5.76
CA LYS A 8 -35.79 19.26 -6.25
C LYS A 8 -34.97 17.97 -6.13
N ASN A 9 -35.63 16.90 -5.72
CA ASN A 9 -35.10 15.56 -5.44
C ASN A 9 -34.51 14.78 -6.65
N ASP A 10 -34.25 15.43 -7.79
CA ASP A 10 -33.70 14.78 -9.00
C ASP A 10 -32.16 14.86 -9.09
N VAL A 11 -31.50 15.49 -8.13
CA VAL A 11 -30.03 15.69 -8.11
C VAL A 11 -29.30 14.68 -7.23
N ILE A 12 -30.02 13.80 -6.52
CA ILE A 12 -29.48 13.00 -5.41
C ILE A 12 -28.41 11.96 -5.83
N ASN A 13 -28.26 11.65 -7.13
CA ASN A 13 -27.24 10.73 -7.65
C ASN A 13 -26.17 11.36 -8.56
N LYS A 14 -26.16 12.69 -8.75
CA LYS A 14 -24.98 13.36 -9.30
C LYS A 14 -24.12 13.76 -8.11
N GLY A 15 -22.97 13.11 -7.96
CA GLY A 15 -21.95 13.61 -7.04
C GLY A 15 -21.63 15.08 -7.33
N TYR A 16 -20.99 15.76 -6.39
CA TYR A 16 -20.52 17.14 -6.60
C TYR A 16 -19.53 17.26 -7.76
N TYR A 17 -18.90 16.14 -8.12
CA TYR A 17 -18.15 15.97 -9.35
C TYR A 17 -19.10 15.46 -10.44
N GLY A 18 -18.95 15.98 -11.66
CA GLY A 18 -19.76 15.60 -12.80
C GLY A 18 -19.74 14.10 -13.11
N ILE A 19 -20.32 13.69 -14.23
CA ILE A 19 -20.47 12.27 -14.62
C ILE A 19 -19.11 11.53 -14.66
N HIS A 20 -18.02 12.26 -14.88
CA HIS A 20 -16.67 11.73 -14.97
C HIS A 20 -15.92 11.64 -13.63
N GLY A 21 -16.43 12.23 -12.55
CA GLY A 21 -15.70 12.34 -11.27
C GLY A 21 -14.56 13.37 -11.30
N PRO A 22 -13.83 13.50 -10.19
CA PRO A 22 -12.62 14.34 -10.13
C PRO A 22 -11.51 13.75 -11.01
N THR A 23 -10.64 14.63 -11.52
CA THR A 23 -9.43 14.23 -12.25
C THR A 23 -8.22 14.22 -11.32
N ILE A 24 -7.18 13.47 -11.68
CA ILE A 24 -5.90 13.42 -10.94
C ILE A 24 -5.28 14.82 -10.76
N MET A 25 -5.51 15.74 -11.70
CA MET A 25 -4.99 17.12 -11.62
C MET A 25 -5.71 17.98 -10.56
N GLU A 26 -6.89 17.58 -10.13
CA GLU A 26 -7.66 18.26 -9.08
C GLU A 26 -7.36 17.68 -7.69
N GLU A 27 -6.57 16.61 -7.61
CA GLU A 27 -6.23 15.91 -6.37
C GLU A 27 -4.99 16.49 -5.68
N THR A 28 -4.98 16.41 -4.35
CA THR A 28 -3.76 16.66 -3.57
C THR A 28 -3.03 15.34 -3.35
N LEU A 29 -2.06 15.04 -4.22
CA LEU A 29 -1.36 13.75 -4.25
C LEU A 29 -0.71 13.34 -2.91
N ALA A 30 -0.39 14.29 -2.02
CA ALA A 30 0.14 13.97 -0.69
C ALA A 30 -0.84 13.16 0.19
N TYR A 31 -2.15 13.29 -0.06
CA TYR A 31 -3.21 12.58 0.66
C TYR A 31 -3.79 11.40 -0.14
N ALA A 32 -3.26 11.14 -1.35
CA ALA A 32 -3.73 10.07 -2.22
C ALA A 32 -3.27 8.69 -1.70
N PRO A 33 -4.10 7.66 -1.88
CA PRO A 33 -3.77 6.30 -1.46
C PRO A 33 -2.76 5.62 -2.40
N PRO A 34 -2.09 4.54 -1.96
CA PRO A 34 -1.00 3.93 -2.71
C PRO A 34 -1.46 3.40 -4.07
N GLU A 35 -2.66 2.83 -4.21
CA GLU A 35 -3.19 2.36 -5.49
C GLU A 35 -3.28 3.46 -6.56
N VAL A 36 -3.55 4.70 -6.14
CA VAL A 36 -3.55 5.86 -7.03
C VAL A 36 -2.11 6.23 -7.35
N LEU A 37 -1.28 6.45 -6.33
CA LEU A 37 0.11 6.86 -6.48
C LEU A 37 0.97 5.89 -7.31
N LEU A 38 0.73 4.59 -7.18
CA LEU A 38 1.43 3.53 -7.89
C LEU A 38 0.95 3.39 -9.35
N SER A 39 -0.21 3.96 -9.70
CA SER A 39 -0.77 3.92 -11.06
C SER A 39 -0.45 5.15 -11.91
N ILE A 40 0.01 6.25 -11.31
CA ILE A 40 0.18 7.57 -11.97
C ILE A 40 1.02 7.51 -13.25
N ASP A 41 2.11 6.73 -13.23
CA ASP A 41 3.04 6.64 -14.36
C ASP A 41 2.63 5.60 -15.41
N SER A 42 1.46 4.97 -15.25
CA SER A 42 0.95 3.97 -16.19
C SER A 42 -0.08 4.60 -17.14
N ASP A 43 -0.20 4.06 -18.36
CA ASP A 43 -1.26 4.42 -19.30
C ASP A 43 -2.68 4.18 -18.74
N ASN A 44 -2.78 3.40 -17.66
CA ASN A 44 -4.01 3.08 -16.94
C ASN A 44 -4.07 3.79 -15.57
N ALA A 45 -3.53 5.00 -15.46
CA ALA A 45 -3.62 5.79 -14.23
C ALA A 45 -5.08 5.92 -13.75
N ILE A 46 -5.33 5.55 -12.49
CA ILE A 46 -6.65 5.59 -11.88
C ILE A 46 -6.73 6.71 -10.83
N PRO A 47 -7.79 7.54 -10.83
CA PRO A 47 -7.99 8.55 -9.79
C PRO A 47 -8.43 7.94 -8.46
N TYR A 48 -9.02 6.74 -8.47
CA TYR A 48 -9.44 6.00 -7.28
C TYR A 48 -9.69 4.53 -7.63
N ASP A 49 -9.76 3.66 -6.62
CA ASP A 49 -10.18 2.26 -6.81
C ASP A 49 -11.66 2.21 -7.25
N PRO A 50 -11.97 1.66 -8.45
CA PRO A 50 -13.32 1.68 -9.00
C PRO A 50 -14.33 0.84 -8.19
N ILE A 51 -13.85 -0.17 -7.45
CA ILE A 51 -14.66 -1.06 -6.62
C ILE A 51 -14.86 -0.44 -5.23
N TYR A 52 -13.79 0.07 -4.63
CA TYR A 52 -13.75 0.59 -3.26
C TYR A 52 -13.59 2.12 -3.23
N LYS A 53 -14.41 2.86 -3.98
CA LYS A 53 -14.29 4.33 -4.15
C LYS A 53 -14.19 5.10 -2.83
N LYS A 54 -14.97 4.72 -1.82
CA LYS A 54 -15.01 5.37 -0.49
C LYS A 54 -13.73 5.15 0.33
N SER A 55 -12.93 4.15 -0.03
CA SER A 55 -11.67 3.84 0.67
C SER A 55 -10.60 4.91 0.42
N TYR A 56 -10.77 5.74 -0.61
CA TYR A 56 -9.91 6.90 -0.87
C TYR A 56 -10.00 7.88 0.30
N ASP A 57 -11.21 8.34 0.63
CA ASP A 57 -11.43 9.30 1.73
C ASP A 57 -10.95 8.73 3.07
N VAL A 58 -11.15 7.42 3.28
CA VAL A 58 -10.67 6.71 4.49
C VAL A 58 -9.16 6.80 4.62
N TRP A 59 -8.42 6.59 3.53
CA TRP A 59 -6.97 6.74 3.52
C TRP A 59 -6.55 8.17 3.82
N SER A 60 -7.14 9.15 3.14
CA SER A 60 -6.80 10.57 3.33
C SER A 60 -7.04 11.03 4.78
N ILE A 61 -8.09 10.54 5.44
CA ILE A 61 -8.32 10.76 6.88
C ILE A 61 -7.20 10.12 7.72
N GLY A 62 -6.76 8.92 7.37
CA GLY A 62 -5.62 8.26 8.01
C GLY A 62 -4.33 9.09 7.89
N ILE A 63 -4.08 9.73 6.74
CA ILE A 63 -2.94 10.63 6.55
C ILE A 63 -3.05 11.83 7.46
N VAL A 64 -4.19 12.54 7.47
CA VAL A 64 -4.39 13.69 8.38
C VAL A 64 -4.21 13.28 9.84
N PHE A 65 -4.69 12.11 10.23
CA PHE A 65 -4.48 11.59 11.59
C PHE A 65 -2.99 11.33 11.88
N LEU A 66 -2.26 10.73 10.95
CA LEU A 66 -0.82 10.52 11.09
C LEU A 66 -0.05 11.85 11.15
N GLU A 67 -0.44 12.86 10.36
CA GLU A 67 0.14 14.21 10.39
C GLU A 67 -0.03 14.87 11.76
N MET A 68 -1.21 14.73 12.37
CA MET A 68 -1.46 15.25 13.72
C MET A 68 -0.57 14.59 14.78
N ILE A 69 -0.28 13.29 14.63
CA ILE A 69 0.59 12.55 15.56
C ILE A 69 2.05 12.94 15.38
N LEU A 70 2.53 13.02 14.13
CA LEU A 70 3.94 13.29 13.84
C LEU A 70 4.30 14.79 13.81
N GLY A 71 3.30 15.67 13.71
CA GLY A 71 3.50 17.12 13.60
C GLY A 71 4.14 17.57 12.29
N THR A 72 4.02 16.78 11.21
CA THR A 72 4.56 17.07 9.88
C THR A 72 3.58 16.67 8.79
N SER A 73 3.48 17.46 7.72
CA SER A 73 2.68 17.14 6.53
C SER A 73 3.34 16.10 5.61
N ASN A 74 4.62 15.82 5.85
CA ASN A 74 5.44 15.02 4.96
C ASN A 74 5.64 13.62 5.55
N VAL A 75 4.53 12.93 5.81
CA VAL A 75 4.53 11.66 6.57
C VAL A 75 5.30 10.54 5.87
N PHE A 76 5.30 10.48 4.54
CA PHE A 76 6.03 9.47 3.76
C PHE A 76 7.31 9.99 3.09
N ASP A 77 7.68 11.26 3.31
CA ASP A 77 8.90 11.76 2.71
C ASP A 77 10.11 11.13 3.40
N VAL A 78 10.97 10.57 2.56
CA VAL A 78 12.29 10.14 2.97
C VAL A 78 13.19 11.37 2.96
N ASP A 79 13.92 11.62 4.05
CA ASP A 79 14.82 12.78 4.16
C ASP A 79 15.81 12.84 2.97
N GLN A 80 16.22 14.04 2.55
CA GLN A 80 17.04 14.21 1.34
C GLN A 80 18.31 13.35 1.33
N ARG A 81 18.91 13.13 2.51
CA ARG A 81 20.13 12.33 2.63
C ARG A 81 19.80 10.85 2.43
N SER A 82 18.81 10.31 3.12
CA SER A 82 18.37 8.93 2.96
C SER A 82 17.88 8.66 1.54
N SER A 83 17.11 9.59 0.95
CA SER A 83 16.70 9.56 -0.45
C SER A 83 17.91 9.46 -1.37
N SER A 84 18.92 10.32 -1.22
CA SER A 84 20.13 10.26 -2.07
C SER A 84 20.89 8.93 -1.96
N ILE A 85 20.94 8.33 -0.76
CA ILE A 85 21.58 7.04 -0.51
C ILE A 85 20.76 5.94 -1.19
N ILE A 86 19.45 5.92 -0.97
CA ILE A 86 18.53 4.95 -1.58
C ILE A 86 18.61 5.06 -3.09
N SER A 87 18.47 6.26 -3.67
CA SER A 87 18.57 6.50 -5.12
C SER A 87 19.89 6.02 -5.72
N LYS A 88 21.01 6.23 -5.01
CA LYS A 88 22.31 5.70 -5.45
C LYS A 88 22.31 4.18 -5.46
N LYS A 89 21.78 3.55 -4.41
CA LYS A 89 21.69 2.09 -4.31
C LYS A 89 20.72 1.50 -5.34
N ILE A 90 19.58 2.16 -5.62
CA ILE A 90 18.63 1.85 -6.71
C ILE A 90 19.40 1.73 -8.03
N LYS A 91 20.13 2.79 -8.40
CA LYS A 91 20.90 2.83 -9.65
C LYS A 91 21.96 1.73 -9.72
N MET A 92 22.65 1.44 -8.62
CA MET A 92 23.64 0.36 -8.56
C MET A 92 23.00 -1.02 -8.79
N TYR A 93 21.86 -1.28 -8.17
CA TYR A 93 21.10 -2.51 -8.34
C TYR A 93 20.66 -2.70 -9.80
N TYR A 94 20.07 -1.66 -10.43
CA TYR A 94 19.66 -1.71 -11.83
C TYR A 94 20.82 -2.00 -12.78
N ASN A 95 21.97 -1.36 -12.56
CA ASN A 95 23.17 -1.62 -13.35
C ASN A 95 23.62 -3.09 -13.23
N LYS A 96 23.60 -3.65 -12.01
CA LYS A 96 23.93 -5.06 -11.77
C LYS A 96 22.93 -6.01 -12.45
N TYR A 97 21.64 -5.73 -12.37
CA TYR A 97 20.57 -6.48 -13.02
C TYR A 97 20.74 -6.50 -14.56
N ASN A 98 20.90 -5.33 -15.17
CA ASN A 98 21.08 -5.19 -16.62
C ASN A 98 22.33 -5.92 -17.12
N ASN A 99 23.41 -5.89 -16.33
CA ASN A 99 24.63 -6.63 -16.64
C ASN A 99 24.43 -8.16 -16.57
N ARG A 100 23.63 -8.67 -15.61
CA ARG A 100 23.27 -10.09 -15.53
C ARG A 100 22.39 -10.52 -16.72
N ARG A 101 21.42 -9.70 -17.12
CA ARG A 101 20.53 -9.96 -18.27
C ARG A 101 21.31 -9.99 -19.59
N LYS A 102 22.20 -9.02 -19.83
CA LYS A 102 23.09 -8.99 -21.00
C LYS A 102 23.97 -10.25 -21.09
N LYS A 103 24.51 -10.72 -19.95
CA LYS A 103 25.28 -11.98 -19.90
C LYS A 103 24.43 -13.21 -20.24
N ARG A 104 23.19 -13.31 -19.74
CA ARG A 104 22.26 -14.41 -20.06
C ARG A 104 21.87 -14.41 -21.55
N ASN A 105 21.62 -13.24 -22.13
CA ASN A 105 21.26 -13.12 -23.55
C ASN A 105 22.46 -13.47 -24.45
N LYS A 106 23.68 -13.05 -24.09
CA LYS A 106 24.90 -13.43 -24.80
C LYS A 106 25.16 -14.95 -24.75
N SER A 107 25.00 -15.59 -23.59
CA SER A 107 25.11 -17.05 -23.48
C SER A 107 24.03 -17.82 -24.26
N LYS A 108 22.84 -17.24 -24.45
CA LYS A 108 21.76 -17.82 -25.29
C LYS A 108 22.08 -17.67 -26.78
N GLN A 109 22.67 -16.56 -27.20
CA GLN A 109 23.14 -16.34 -28.58
C GLN A 109 24.31 -17.26 -28.94
N ASP A 110 25.29 -17.43 -28.05
CA ASP A 110 26.44 -18.33 -28.24
C ASP A 110 26.01 -19.81 -28.27
N SER A 111 24.92 -20.16 -27.56
CA SER A 111 24.32 -21.49 -27.62
C SER A 111 23.52 -21.72 -28.91
N LYS A 112 22.90 -20.69 -29.49
CA LYS A 112 22.14 -20.78 -30.75
C LYS A 112 23.07 -20.97 -31.95
N HIS A 113 24.21 -20.27 -31.98
CA HIS A 113 25.27 -20.50 -32.97
C HIS A 113 25.93 -21.89 -32.88
N LYS A 114 25.77 -22.62 -31.77
CA LYS A 114 26.26 -24.01 -31.63
C LYS A 114 25.32 -25.05 -32.26
N TYR A 115 24.04 -24.73 -32.47
CA TYR A 115 23.05 -25.64 -33.07
C TYR A 115 22.68 -25.29 -34.52
N GLU A 116 23.07 -24.12 -35.04
CA GLU A 116 22.87 -23.75 -36.46
C GLU A 116 23.94 -24.32 -37.42
N ASN A 117 24.95 -25.03 -36.93
CA ASN A 117 25.95 -25.69 -37.78
C ASN A 117 25.57 -27.12 -38.23
N ILE A 118 24.32 -27.57 -38.04
CA ILE A 118 23.87 -28.94 -38.42
C ILE A 118 22.66 -28.96 -39.38
N SER A 119 22.18 -27.82 -39.90
CA SER A 119 21.15 -27.85 -40.95
C SER A 119 21.37 -26.79 -42.01
N VAL A 120 22.00 -27.21 -43.11
CA VAL A 120 21.99 -26.52 -44.40
C VAL A 120 20.65 -26.75 -45.08
N SER A 121 19.90 -25.67 -45.28
CA SER A 121 19.29 -25.20 -46.54
C SER A 121 17.89 -24.58 -46.37
N ASN A 122 17.85 -23.29 -46.70
CA ASN A 122 16.82 -22.49 -47.35
C ASN A 122 15.34 -22.75 -47.02
N ASP A 123 14.76 -21.82 -46.25
CA ASP A 123 13.87 -20.77 -46.75
C ASP A 123 13.04 -20.25 -45.58
N GLN A 124 13.06 -18.94 -45.34
CA GLN A 124 11.88 -18.11 -45.07
C GLN A 124 12.28 -16.71 -44.60
N SER A 125 11.84 -15.75 -45.40
CA SER A 125 11.38 -14.45 -44.94
C SER A 125 10.77 -14.51 -43.54
N THR A 126 11.37 -13.83 -42.58
CA THR A 126 10.64 -13.30 -41.43
C THR A 126 11.28 -11.97 -41.05
N SER A 127 10.42 -10.96 -41.05
CA SER A 127 10.67 -9.58 -40.65
C SER A 127 11.42 -9.51 -39.32
N ASN A 128 12.49 -8.71 -39.33
CA ASN A 128 13.05 -8.12 -38.12
C ASN A 128 11.99 -7.20 -37.52
N GLU A 129 11.09 -7.73 -36.71
CA GLU A 129 10.42 -6.95 -35.70
C GLU A 129 11.30 -7.02 -34.46
N ASP A 130 12.14 -5.99 -34.32
CA ASP A 130 12.79 -5.65 -33.07
C ASP A 130 11.70 -5.41 -32.02
N PHE A 131 11.32 -6.47 -31.30
CA PHE A 131 10.60 -6.34 -30.05
C PHE A 131 11.58 -5.73 -29.03
N GLU A 132 11.71 -4.41 -29.07
CA GLU A 132 12.11 -3.61 -27.91
C GLU A 132 11.03 -3.78 -26.85
N GLU A 133 11.09 -4.90 -26.13
CA GLU A 133 10.33 -5.08 -24.90
C GLU A 133 10.99 -4.21 -23.83
N GLU A 134 10.69 -2.91 -23.85
CA GLU A 134 10.97 -1.98 -22.75
C GLU A 134 10.24 -2.48 -21.51
N GLN A 135 10.94 -3.21 -20.65
CA GLN A 135 10.47 -3.62 -19.33
C GLN A 135 11.07 -2.70 -18.26
N PRO A 136 10.30 -2.36 -17.23
CA PRO A 136 10.17 -0.98 -16.77
C PRO A 136 11.37 -0.57 -15.91
N ILE A 137 11.88 0.62 -16.17
CA ILE A 137 12.59 1.37 -15.15
C ILE A 137 11.52 1.69 -14.11
N MET A 138 11.40 0.88 -13.05
CA MET A 138 10.50 1.20 -11.92
C MET A 138 10.87 2.61 -11.47
N ASN A 139 9.90 3.51 -11.50
CA ASN A 139 10.13 4.93 -11.22
C ASN A 139 10.81 5.06 -9.84
N GLU A 140 11.87 5.86 -9.75
CA GLU A 140 12.57 6.14 -8.49
C GLU A 140 11.58 6.54 -7.39
N ARG A 141 10.53 7.30 -7.76
CA ARG A 141 9.43 7.70 -6.88
C ARG A 141 8.61 6.50 -6.37
N TYR A 142 8.29 5.55 -7.24
CA TYR A 142 7.56 4.33 -6.88
C TYR A 142 8.32 3.54 -5.82
N LEU A 143 9.63 3.35 -6.03
CA LEU A 143 10.49 2.61 -5.10
C LEU A 143 10.57 3.31 -3.74
N LEU A 144 10.74 4.63 -3.71
CA LEU A 144 10.78 5.41 -2.48
C LEU A 144 9.46 5.32 -1.70
N LEU A 145 8.32 5.39 -2.40
CA LEU A 145 7.01 5.25 -1.79
C LEU A 145 6.83 3.84 -1.18
N ILE A 146 7.17 2.78 -1.92
CA ILE A 146 7.10 1.41 -1.39
C ILE A 146 7.99 1.26 -0.16
N ILE A 147 9.22 1.79 -0.18
CA ILE A 147 10.12 1.75 0.99
C ILE A 147 9.48 2.47 2.19
N ALA A 148 8.90 3.66 1.98
CA ALA A 148 8.23 4.38 3.06
C ALA A 148 7.06 3.56 3.65
N LEU A 149 6.19 3.00 2.82
CA LEU A 149 5.05 2.18 3.26
C LEU A 149 5.49 0.92 4.01
N VAL A 150 6.58 0.31 3.57
CA VAL A 150 7.21 -0.83 4.24
C VAL A 150 7.78 -0.42 5.60
N ASP A 151 8.48 0.71 5.68
CA ASP A 151 9.06 1.19 6.95
C ASP A 151 8.00 1.67 7.95
N TYR A 152 6.79 1.97 7.50
CA TYR A 152 5.61 2.18 8.35
C TYR A 152 4.91 0.89 8.74
N CYS A 153 5.22 -0.24 8.09
CA CYS A 153 4.46 -1.48 8.16
C CYS A 153 3.02 -1.39 7.66
N ILE A 154 2.80 -0.56 6.65
CA ILE A 154 1.52 -0.44 5.93
C ILE A 154 1.44 -1.48 4.80
N TYR A 155 2.58 -1.75 4.14
CA TYR A 155 2.67 -2.67 3.02
C TYR A 155 3.58 -3.86 3.37
N GLU A 156 3.10 -5.07 3.07
CA GLU A 156 3.88 -6.30 3.15
C GLU A 156 4.17 -6.79 1.72
N PRO A 157 5.45 -6.92 1.31
CA PRO A 157 5.78 -7.34 -0.04
C PRO A 157 5.49 -8.83 -0.26
N ASP A 158 4.63 -9.12 -1.24
CA ASP A 158 4.26 -10.48 -1.63
C ASP A 158 5.48 -11.34 -1.99
N SER A 159 5.41 -12.62 -1.63
CA SER A 159 6.46 -13.64 -1.82
C SER A 159 6.87 -13.94 -3.25
N GLN A 160 6.17 -13.41 -4.25
CA GLN A 160 6.31 -13.83 -5.64
C GLN A 160 7.33 -13.03 -6.46
N SER A 161 7.84 -11.90 -5.98
CA SER A 161 8.98 -11.21 -6.61
C SER A 161 10.22 -11.28 -5.73
N ILE A 162 10.97 -12.37 -5.86
CA ILE A 162 12.28 -12.59 -5.21
C ILE A 162 13.21 -11.37 -5.44
N GLU A 163 13.06 -10.67 -6.56
CA GLU A 163 13.87 -9.53 -6.98
C GLU A 163 13.58 -8.23 -6.20
N SER A 164 12.33 -7.98 -5.79
CA SER A 164 11.98 -6.82 -4.95
C SER A 164 12.34 -7.06 -3.47
N LYS A 165 12.25 -8.31 -3.01
CA LYS A 165 12.59 -8.71 -1.64
C LYS A 165 14.08 -8.54 -1.31
N GLU A 166 14.97 -9.01 -2.18
CA GLU A 166 16.42 -8.85 -2.00
C GLU A 166 16.81 -7.37 -1.97
N TYR A 167 16.15 -6.54 -2.80
CA TYR A 167 16.38 -5.10 -2.86
C TYR A 167 15.83 -4.34 -1.65
N ILE A 168 14.60 -4.63 -1.19
CA ILE A 168 13.99 -4.00 -0.01
C ILE A 168 14.80 -4.36 1.25
N ASN A 169 15.23 -5.63 1.38
CA ASN A 169 16.12 -6.09 2.45
C ASN A 169 17.46 -5.33 2.52
N GLU A 170 18.08 -5.00 1.38
CA GLU A 170 19.38 -4.33 1.36
C GLU A 170 19.31 -2.79 1.52
N ASN A 171 18.12 -2.19 1.34
CA ASN A 171 17.97 -0.75 1.12
C ASN A 171 17.00 -0.02 2.02
N SER A 172 16.05 -0.70 2.66
CA SER A 172 15.39 -0.07 3.80
C SER A 172 16.40 0.01 4.94
N LEU A 173 16.51 1.20 5.52
CA LEU A 173 17.37 1.48 6.67
C LEU A 173 16.99 0.62 7.90
N PHE A 174 15.83 -0.05 7.84
CA PHE A 174 15.15 -0.69 8.97
C PHE A 174 14.66 -2.13 8.67
N TYR A 175 14.90 -2.65 7.47
CA TYR A 175 14.54 -4.01 7.08
C TYR A 175 15.62 -4.99 7.52
N ASN A 176 15.49 -5.48 8.75
CA ASN A 176 16.13 -6.75 9.11
C ASN A 176 15.13 -7.88 8.86
N ASN A 177 15.61 -8.93 8.19
CA ASN A 177 14.86 -10.05 7.63
C ASN A 177 13.70 -10.57 8.49
N LEU A 178 12.54 -10.70 7.83
CA LEU A 178 11.27 -11.31 8.27
C LEU A 178 10.37 -10.40 9.13
N ILE A 179 9.70 -9.46 8.48
CA ILE A 179 8.62 -8.68 9.11
C ILE A 179 7.30 -9.08 8.46
N THR A 180 6.47 -9.79 9.22
CA THR A 180 5.02 -9.77 9.02
C THR A 180 4.51 -8.44 9.56
N CYS A 181 3.66 -7.75 8.80
CA CYS A 181 3.17 -6.48 9.29
C CYS A 181 2.12 -6.64 10.38
N SER A 182 2.45 -6.08 11.54
CA SER A 182 1.62 -6.13 12.75
C SER A 182 1.45 -4.73 13.34
N ILE A 183 0.43 -4.56 14.17
CA ILE A 183 0.15 -3.29 14.84
C ILE A 183 1.31 -2.84 15.75
N GLU A 184 2.04 -3.79 16.35
CA GLU A 184 3.22 -3.50 17.17
C GLU A 184 4.37 -2.93 16.32
N ASN A 185 4.58 -3.45 15.12
CA ASN A 185 5.59 -2.94 14.19
C ASN A 185 5.19 -1.57 13.64
N PHE A 186 3.90 -1.36 13.38
CA PHE A 186 3.35 -0.05 13.03
C PHE A 186 3.59 0.99 14.15
N GLN A 187 3.34 0.63 15.42
CA GLN A 187 3.61 1.50 16.56
C GLN A 187 5.10 1.87 16.67
N ARG A 188 5.99 0.88 16.53
CA ARG A 188 7.45 1.11 16.55
C ARG A 188 7.87 2.06 15.43
N ALA A 189 7.27 1.93 14.25
CA ALA A 189 7.54 2.81 13.11
C ALA A 189 7.12 4.26 13.38
N ILE A 190 5.99 4.49 14.05
CA ILE A 190 5.54 5.81 14.48
C ILE A 190 6.48 6.36 15.55
N LEU A 191 6.74 5.61 16.62
CA LEU A 191 7.59 6.04 17.74
C LEU A 191 8.98 6.50 17.26
N LYS A 192 9.53 5.83 16.25
CA LYS A 192 10.84 6.16 15.68
C LYS A 192 10.86 7.49 14.94
N ARG A 193 9.72 7.90 14.38
CA ARG A 193 9.58 9.12 13.57
C ARG A 193 9.03 10.28 14.37
N ASP A 194 8.46 10.01 15.55
CA ASP A 194 8.06 11.03 16.50
C ASP A 194 9.29 11.80 17.01
N PRO A 195 9.42 13.11 16.71
CA PRO A 195 10.53 13.93 17.18
C PRO A 195 10.63 14.02 18.71
N LEU A 196 9.52 13.82 19.43
CA LEU A 196 9.46 13.87 20.88
C LEU A 196 9.75 12.51 21.53
N GLY A 197 9.73 11.42 20.76
CA GLY A 197 9.95 10.07 21.25
C GLY A 197 8.91 9.58 22.28
N ILE A 198 7.73 10.21 22.32
CA ILE A 198 6.61 9.84 23.20
C ILE A 198 5.83 8.69 22.57
N GLY A 199 5.76 8.67 21.24
CA GLY A 199 4.94 7.76 20.45
C GLY A 199 3.46 8.08 20.56
N TYR A 200 2.64 7.11 20.15
CA TYR A 200 1.20 7.18 20.26
C TYR A 200 0.71 6.10 21.23
N ASN A 201 0.26 6.52 22.41
CA ASN A 201 -0.02 5.63 23.55
C ASN A 201 -1.48 5.15 23.63
N ASP A 202 -2.39 5.75 22.87
CA ASP A 202 -3.76 5.28 22.80
C ASP A 202 -3.85 4.04 21.89
N LYS A 203 -4.02 2.88 22.51
CA LYS A 203 -4.20 1.58 21.84
C LYS A 203 -5.30 1.63 20.78
N TRP A 204 -6.44 2.25 21.05
CA TRP A 204 -7.58 2.26 20.12
C TRP A 204 -7.40 3.28 19.02
N GLY A 205 -6.77 4.41 19.30
CA GLY A 205 -6.41 5.35 18.24
C GLY A 205 -5.36 4.76 17.29
N LEU A 206 -4.42 3.97 17.82
CA LEU A 206 -3.42 3.27 17.02
C LEU A 206 -4.09 2.20 16.14
N ASP A 207 -5.01 1.41 16.70
CA ASP A 207 -5.77 0.42 15.94
C ASP A 207 -6.62 1.07 14.84
N LEU A 208 -7.31 2.17 15.16
CA LEU A 208 -8.07 2.93 14.17
C LEU A 208 -7.16 3.44 13.04
N LEU A 209 -6.05 4.10 13.38
CA LEU A 209 -5.08 4.61 12.42
C LEU A 209 -4.54 3.49 11.51
N TYR A 210 -4.17 2.35 12.11
CA TYR A 210 -3.67 1.20 11.37
C TYR A 210 -4.71 0.63 10.39
N ARG A 211 -6.00 0.67 10.74
CA ARG A 211 -7.10 0.24 9.86
C ARG A 211 -7.45 1.26 8.78
N LEU A 212 -7.30 2.56 9.05
CA LEU A 212 -7.47 3.63 8.05
C LEU A 212 -6.40 3.54 6.96
N LEU A 213 -5.16 3.21 7.36
CA LEU A 213 -3.99 3.16 6.49
C LEU A 213 -3.68 1.76 5.94
N LYS A 214 -4.67 0.85 5.84
CA LYS A 214 -4.45 -0.43 5.17
C LYS A 214 -4.09 -0.22 3.70
N PHE A 215 -3.02 -0.85 3.24
CA PHE A 215 -2.56 -0.73 1.85
C PHE A 215 -3.65 -1.12 0.86
N ASN A 216 -4.21 -2.33 1.01
CA ASN A 216 -5.28 -2.81 0.16
C ASN A 216 -6.60 -2.08 0.49
N PRO A 217 -7.24 -1.41 -0.48
CA PRO A 217 -8.48 -0.66 -0.25
C PRO A 217 -9.63 -1.53 0.27
N LYS A 218 -9.65 -2.82 -0.06
CA LYS A 218 -10.65 -3.77 0.45
C LYS A 218 -10.56 -4.00 1.96
N ASP A 219 -9.35 -3.94 2.50
CA ASP A 219 -9.07 -4.27 3.90
C ASP A 219 -9.14 -3.02 4.80
N ARG A 220 -9.32 -1.83 4.22
CA ARG A 220 -9.53 -0.58 4.97
C ARG A 220 -10.87 -0.61 5.69
N ILE A 221 -10.89 -0.10 6.92
CA ILE A 221 -12.12 0.08 7.69
C ILE A 221 -13.10 0.99 6.94
N SER A 222 -14.39 0.66 6.94
CA SER A 222 -15.40 1.56 6.39
C SER A 222 -15.63 2.78 7.29
N LEU A 223 -16.07 3.91 6.75
CA LEU A 223 -16.40 5.09 7.56
C LEU A 223 -17.45 4.79 8.64
N LYS A 224 -18.41 3.90 8.35
CA LYS A 224 -19.43 3.49 9.33
C LYS A 224 -18.80 2.74 10.51
N GLU A 225 -17.86 1.84 10.24
CA GLU A 225 -17.14 1.11 11.28
C GLU A 225 -16.19 2.05 12.04
N ALA A 226 -15.48 2.94 11.34
CA ALA A 226 -14.57 3.91 11.94
C ALA A 226 -15.28 4.84 12.94
N LEU A 227 -16.48 5.32 12.60
CA LEU A 227 -17.29 6.14 13.50
C LEU A 227 -17.80 5.37 14.73
N ASN A 228 -17.93 4.05 14.64
CA ASN A 228 -18.34 3.20 15.76
C ASN A 228 -17.15 2.55 16.48
N HIS A 229 -15.92 2.93 16.12
CA HIS A 229 -14.71 2.36 16.66
C HIS A 229 -14.53 2.71 18.14
N ALA A 230 -13.88 1.81 18.90
CA ALA A 230 -13.57 1.97 20.31
C ALA A 230 -12.77 3.23 20.66
N TYR A 231 -12.12 3.85 19.67
CA TYR A 231 -11.41 5.11 19.85
C TYR A 231 -12.36 6.26 20.25
N PHE A 232 -13.59 6.27 19.72
CA PHE A 232 -14.56 7.32 19.99
C PHE A 232 -15.50 7.00 21.17
N HIS A 233 -15.77 5.72 21.41
CA HIS A 233 -16.81 5.29 22.36
C HIS A 233 -16.30 4.45 23.53
N GLY A 234 -15.01 4.12 23.55
CA GLY A 234 -14.44 3.09 24.43
C GLY A 234 -14.62 1.67 23.88
N PRO A 235 -13.89 0.69 24.43
CA PRO A 235 -13.93 -0.68 23.94
C PRO A 235 -15.29 -1.36 24.15
N TYR A 236 -15.59 -2.30 23.26
CA TYR A 236 -16.67 -3.26 23.45
C TYR A 236 -16.13 -4.45 24.25
N TYR A 237 -16.87 -4.90 25.25
CA TYR A 237 -16.46 -5.99 26.12
C TYR A 237 -17.21 -7.27 25.75
N SER A 238 -16.49 -8.39 25.66
CA SER A 238 -17.09 -9.72 25.61
C SER A 238 -17.98 -9.96 26.82
N ALA A 239 -19.15 -10.55 26.60
CA ALA A 239 -20.03 -10.95 27.69
C ALA A 239 -19.51 -12.18 28.46
N ILE A 240 -18.53 -12.91 27.89
CA ILE A 240 -18.03 -14.18 28.41
C ILE A 240 -16.81 -13.95 29.30
N ASP A 241 -15.81 -13.21 28.83
CA ASP A 241 -14.52 -13.07 29.51
C ASP A 241 -14.03 -11.62 29.67
N SER A 242 -14.86 -10.64 29.32
CA SER A 242 -14.53 -9.21 29.34
C SER A 242 -13.35 -8.81 28.45
N THR A 243 -12.98 -9.63 27.46
CA THR A 243 -12.01 -9.25 26.42
C THR A 243 -12.50 -8.01 25.66
N GLU A 244 -11.59 -7.10 25.37
CA GLU A 244 -11.89 -5.84 24.70
C GLU A 244 -11.80 -5.94 23.17
N PHE A 245 -12.72 -5.29 22.46
CA PHE A 245 -12.77 -5.23 21.01
C PHE A 245 -12.94 -3.81 20.49
N ALA A 246 -12.40 -3.57 19.29
CA ALA A 246 -12.50 -2.30 18.60
C ALA A 246 -13.89 -2.03 18.05
N LEU A 247 -14.59 -3.08 17.62
CA LEU A 247 -15.92 -3.02 17.01
C LEU A 247 -16.87 -3.99 17.67
N TYR A 248 -18.15 -3.60 17.75
CA TYR A 248 -19.22 -4.44 18.28
C TYR A 248 -19.34 -5.78 17.54
N ASP A 249 -19.29 -5.75 16.20
CA ASP A 249 -19.43 -6.96 15.39
C ASP A 249 -18.25 -7.94 15.59
N GLU A 250 -17.07 -7.44 15.95
CA GLU A 250 -15.91 -8.29 16.28
C GLU A 250 -16.14 -9.02 17.60
N MET A 251 -16.61 -8.30 18.62
CA MET A 251 -16.98 -8.86 19.92
C MET A 251 -18.06 -9.94 19.79
N ILE A 252 -19.14 -9.66 19.04
CA ILE A 252 -20.23 -10.64 18.84
C ILE A 252 -19.74 -11.91 18.13
N ARG A 253 -18.90 -11.78 17.11
CA ARG A 253 -18.30 -12.95 16.42
C ARG A 253 -17.43 -13.77 17.37
N TYR A 254 -16.66 -13.10 18.23
CA TYR A 254 -15.85 -13.76 19.24
C TYR A 254 -16.70 -14.54 20.25
N ASP A 255 -17.73 -13.90 20.81
CA ASP A 255 -18.61 -14.51 21.81
C ASP A 255 -19.29 -15.77 21.24
N HIS A 256 -19.82 -15.70 20.02
CA HIS A 256 -20.40 -16.87 19.35
C HIS A 256 -19.39 -18.01 19.12
N MET A 257 -18.14 -17.67 18.80
CA MET A 257 -17.08 -18.67 18.59
C MET A 257 -16.71 -19.39 19.89
N ILE A 258 -16.57 -18.66 20.99
CA ILE A 258 -16.23 -19.24 22.30
C ILE A 258 -17.37 -20.09 22.84
N ASP A 259 -18.61 -19.59 22.75
CA ASP A 259 -19.80 -20.32 23.17
C ASP A 259 -19.90 -21.67 22.44
N SER A 260 -19.75 -21.66 21.11
CA SER A 260 -19.75 -22.88 20.28
C SER A 260 -18.67 -23.90 20.67
N ARG A 261 -17.48 -23.45 21.08
CA ARG A 261 -16.40 -24.34 21.54
C ARG A 261 -16.73 -24.98 22.88
N SER A 262 -17.34 -24.23 23.80
CA SER A 262 -17.73 -24.75 25.12
C SER A 262 -18.78 -25.86 25.01
N PHE A 263 -19.67 -25.80 24.01
CA PHE A 263 -20.63 -26.87 23.72
C PHE A 263 -19.99 -28.16 23.17
N ILE A 264 -18.86 -28.06 22.49
CA ILE A 264 -18.13 -29.22 21.94
C ILE A 264 -17.32 -29.92 23.03
N THR A 265 -16.73 -29.18 23.97
CA THR A 265 -15.89 -29.74 25.04
C THR A 265 -16.68 -30.40 26.17
N ASN A 266 -17.98 -30.13 26.27
CA ASN A 266 -18.88 -30.68 27.29
C ASN A 266 -19.69 -31.90 26.79
N LYS A 267 -19.32 -32.49 25.65
CA LYS A 267 -19.83 -33.77 25.13
C LYS A 267 -18.72 -34.81 25.12
#